data_AF-A0A932QXT7-F1
#
_entry.id   AF-A0A932QXT7-F1
#
_cell.length_a   1.000
_cell.length_b   1.000
_cell.length_c   1.000
_cell.angle_alpha   90.00
_cell.angle_beta   90.00
_cell.angle_gamma   90.00
#
_symmetry.space_group_name_H-M   'P 1'
#
loop_
_entity.id
_entity.type
_entity.pdbx_description
1 polymer ?
#
loop_
_entity_poly.entity_id
_entity_poly.type
_entity_poly.pdbx_seq_one_letter_code
_entity_poly.pdbx_strand_id
1 'polypeptide(L)'
;MPDQKYTDSDEYQKEIAEQYKKRVAKFPVSEVVKAAGLLGITIDPASTEEAVVGNVNATYLTQDLVVKINQNRKEVIYLANKLISDKLSGKFPVVKVVAYDNFEKTDYEILVMKRAPGTLLLDDIFDLNLKIQESLFRQSQ
;
A
#
# COMPACT_ATOMS: atom_id res chain seq x y z
N MET A 1 33.11 17.31 14.80
CA MET A 1 31.72 17.64 14.38
C MET A 1 30.99 16.32 14.39
N PRO A 2 29.84 16.16 15.09
CA PRO A 2 29.15 14.89 15.07
C PRO A 2 28.62 14.66 13.66
N ASP A 3 28.84 13.46 13.12
CA ASP A 3 28.40 13.06 11.80
C ASP A 3 26.87 13.22 11.73
N GLN A 4 26.41 14.26 11.02
CA GLN A 4 25.00 14.43 10.74
C GLN A 4 24.58 13.24 9.89
N LYS A 5 23.64 12.43 10.39
CA LYS A 5 23.14 11.28 9.62
C LYS A 5 22.59 11.80 8.30
N TYR A 6 22.84 11.08 7.21
CA TYR A 6 22.35 11.45 5.89
C TYR A 6 20.82 11.68 5.87
N THR A 7 20.07 10.94 6.69
CA THR A 7 18.62 11.10 6.88
C THR A 7 18.21 12.46 7.46
N ASP A 8 19.13 13.13 8.14
CA ASP A 8 18.93 14.43 8.78
C ASP A 8 19.49 15.58 7.93
N SER A 9 19.90 15.27 6.68
CA SER A 9 20.40 16.26 5.73
C SER A 9 19.26 16.92 4.95
N ASP A 10 19.44 18.19 4.60
CA ASP A 10 18.51 18.93 3.73
C ASP A 10 18.36 18.26 2.36
N GLU A 11 19.40 17.57 1.89
CA GLU A 11 19.40 16.85 0.62
C GLU A 11 18.46 15.63 0.66
N TYR A 12 18.54 14.81 1.70
CA TYR A 12 17.61 13.69 1.90
C TYR A 12 16.17 14.18 2.13
N GLN A 13 15.97 15.22 2.94
CA GLN A 13 14.64 15.80 3.16
C GLN A 13 14.05 16.36 1.87
N LYS A 14 14.88 16.94 0.99
CA LYS A 14 14.47 17.42 -0.33
C LYS A 14 14.15 16.27 -1.29
N GLU A 15 14.95 15.20 -1.32
CA GLU A 15 14.67 14.01 -2.13
C GLU A 15 13.34 13.38 -1.73
N ILE A 16 13.12 13.19 -0.43
CA ILE A 16 11.87 12.67 0.12
C ILE A 16 10.70 13.61 -0.23
N ALA A 17 10.86 14.92 -0.04
CA ALA A 17 9.83 15.89 -0.40
C ALA A 17 9.53 15.91 -1.91
N GLU A 18 10.53 15.68 -2.78
CA GLU A 18 10.34 15.58 -4.23
C GLU A 18 9.65 14.27 -4.64
N GLN A 19 9.98 13.15 -4.00
CA GLN A 19 9.26 11.88 -4.16
C GLN A 19 7.78 12.02 -3.73
N TYR A 20 7.49 12.73 -2.63
CA TYR A 20 6.12 12.99 -2.17
C TYR A 20 5.39 14.12 -2.92
N LYS A 21 6.11 15.03 -3.60
CA LYS A 21 5.52 16.08 -4.46
C LYS A 21 4.96 15.51 -5.76
N LYS A 22 5.46 14.37 -6.23
CA LYS A 22 4.80 13.58 -7.28
C LYS A 22 3.58 12.86 -6.70
N ARG A 23 2.61 13.62 -6.18
CA ARG A 23 1.32 13.05 -5.78
C ARG A 23 0.70 12.40 -7.01
N VAL A 24 0.49 11.09 -6.93
CA VAL A 24 -0.20 10.33 -7.96
C VAL A 24 -1.62 10.86 -8.10
N ALA A 25 -2.13 10.72 -9.33
CA ALA A 25 -3.47 11.13 -9.70
C ALA A 25 -4.49 10.69 -8.64
N LYS A 26 -5.30 11.64 -8.17
CA LYS A 26 -6.41 11.36 -7.27
C LYS A 26 -7.65 11.03 -8.09
N PHE A 27 -8.32 9.95 -7.73
CA PHE A 27 -9.56 9.51 -8.38
C PHE A 27 -10.76 9.71 -7.45
N PRO A 28 -11.93 10.10 -7.97
CA PRO A 28 -13.18 10.06 -7.22
C PRO A 28 -13.50 8.63 -6.73
N VAL A 29 -14.04 8.49 -5.52
CA VAL A 29 -14.44 7.18 -4.96
C VAL A 29 -15.39 6.42 -5.90
N SER A 30 -16.30 7.12 -6.58
CA SER A 30 -17.20 6.54 -7.57
C SER A 30 -16.47 5.85 -8.73
N GLU A 31 -15.33 6.38 -9.13
CA GLU A 31 -14.50 5.83 -10.20
C GLU A 31 -13.78 4.56 -9.73
N VAL A 32 -13.25 4.59 -8.50
CA VAL A 32 -12.63 3.42 -7.85
C VAL A 32 -13.63 2.28 -7.69
N VAL A 33 -14.85 2.58 -7.23
CA VAL A 33 -15.94 1.60 -7.08
C VAL A 33 -16.33 1.03 -8.44
N LYS A 34 -16.45 1.87 -9.48
CA LYS A 34 -16.74 1.42 -10.84
C LYS A 34 -15.65 0.49 -11.36
N ALA A 35 -14.37 0.84 -11.22
CA ALA A 35 -13.25 0.04 -11.67
C ALA A 35 -13.19 -1.32 -10.94
N ALA A 36 -13.39 -1.34 -9.61
CA ALA A 36 -13.48 -2.58 -8.84
C ALA A 36 -14.67 -3.45 -9.28
N GLY A 37 -15.81 -2.83 -9.58
CA GLY A 37 -17.01 -3.52 -10.08
C GLY A 37 -16.77 -4.26 -11.40
N LEU A 38 -15.96 -3.70 -12.32
CA LEU A 38 -15.56 -4.37 -13.57
C LEU A 38 -14.72 -5.64 -13.33
N LEU A 39 -14.11 -5.79 -12.15
CA LEU A 39 -13.40 -7.00 -11.73
C LEU A 39 -14.28 -7.97 -10.95
N GLY A 40 -15.58 -7.68 -10.79
CA GLY A 40 -16.49 -8.45 -9.97
C GLY A 40 -16.32 -8.22 -8.47
N ILE A 41 -15.70 -7.10 -8.06
CA ILE A 41 -15.55 -6.73 -6.65
C ILE A 41 -16.61 -5.70 -6.27
N THR A 42 -17.40 -6.00 -5.25
CA THR A 42 -18.36 -5.06 -4.66
C THR A 42 -17.69 -4.28 -3.54
N ILE A 43 -17.79 -2.95 -3.60
CA ILE A 43 -17.28 -2.03 -2.60
C ILE A 43 -18.42 -1.09 -2.21
N ASP A 44 -18.60 -0.87 -0.92
CA ASP A 44 -19.50 0.17 -0.42
C ASP A 44 -18.81 1.54 -0.50
N PRO A 45 -19.34 2.48 -1.30
CA PRO A 45 -18.77 3.82 -1.41
C PRO A 45 -18.74 4.58 -0.09
N ALA A 46 -19.70 4.34 0.82
CA ALA A 46 -19.82 5.08 2.07
C ALA A 46 -18.72 4.73 3.09
N SER A 47 -18.16 3.53 2.99
CA SER A 47 -17.04 3.06 3.84
C SER A 47 -15.69 3.15 3.12
N THR A 48 -15.60 3.85 1.98
CA THR A 48 -14.37 3.97 1.20
C THR A 48 -13.71 5.33 1.40
N GLU A 49 -12.44 5.32 1.79
CA GLU A 49 -11.62 6.52 1.99
C GLU A 49 -10.27 6.44 1.27
N GLU A 50 -9.69 7.58 0.93
CA GLU A 50 -8.34 7.65 0.35
C GLU A 50 -7.28 7.56 1.45
N ALA A 51 -6.27 6.72 1.27
CA ALA A 51 -5.12 6.64 2.16
C ALA A 51 -4.13 7.78 1.85
N VAL A 52 -4.30 8.92 2.52
CA VAL A 52 -3.60 10.19 2.23
C VAL A 52 -2.10 10.19 2.60
N VAL A 53 -1.64 9.28 3.46
CA VAL A 53 -0.26 9.29 3.99
C VAL A 53 0.55 8.09 3.48
N GLY A 54 1.80 8.36 3.05
CA GLY A 54 2.81 7.33 2.77
C GLY A 54 2.64 6.55 1.47
N ASN A 55 1.58 6.81 0.69
CA ASN A 55 1.38 6.15 -0.59
C ASN A 55 1.82 7.05 -1.74
N VAL A 56 2.79 6.57 -2.51
CA VAL A 56 3.14 7.19 -3.79
C VAL A 56 1.94 7.08 -4.72
N ASN A 57 1.25 5.93 -4.76
CA ASN A 57 0.12 5.69 -5.67
C ASN A 57 -1.26 5.84 -5.02
N ALA A 58 -2.26 6.17 -5.84
CA ALA A 58 -3.65 6.30 -5.40
C ALA A 58 -4.16 5.01 -4.75
N THR A 59 -4.39 5.10 -3.44
CA THR A 59 -4.72 3.96 -2.58
C THR A 59 -5.98 4.31 -1.79
N TYR A 60 -6.93 3.38 -1.76
CA TYR A 60 -8.22 3.52 -1.10
C TYR A 60 -8.43 2.37 -0.14
N LEU A 61 -8.93 2.70 1.04
CA LEU A 61 -9.25 1.78 2.12
C LEU A 61 -10.76 1.60 2.17
N THR A 62 -11.19 0.37 2.29
CA THR A 62 -12.57 0.02 2.63
C THR A 62 -12.58 -0.72 3.97
N GLN A 63 -13.75 -1.19 4.41
CA GLN A 63 -13.84 -2.04 5.60
C GLN A 63 -12.92 -3.27 5.49
N ASP A 64 -12.98 -3.99 4.36
CA ASP A 64 -12.33 -5.30 4.20
C ASP A 64 -11.24 -5.33 3.12
N LEU A 65 -11.11 -4.28 2.32
CA LEU A 65 -10.25 -4.24 1.15
C LEU A 65 -9.34 -3.02 1.12
N VAL A 66 -8.26 -3.16 0.36
CA VAL A 66 -7.40 -2.07 -0.09
C VAL A 66 -7.41 -2.09 -1.61
N VAL A 67 -7.71 -0.95 -2.23
CA VAL A 67 -7.71 -0.77 -3.68
C VAL A 67 -6.59 0.17 -4.06
N LYS A 68 -5.72 -0.25 -4.96
CA LYS A 68 -4.70 0.61 -5.56
C LYS A 68 -4.99 0.76 -7.03
N ILE A 69 -4.91 1.98 -7.53
CA ILE A 69 -5.25 2.33 -8.91
C ILE A 69 -4.14 3.17 -9.52
N ASN A 70 -3.84 2.93 -10.80
CA ASN A 70 -2.84 3.65 -11.57
C ASN A 70 -3.34 3.82 -13.01
N GLN A 71 -3.33 5.06 -13.52
CA GLN A 71 -3.70 5.36 -14.91
C GLN A 71 -2.50 5.41 -15.87
N ASN A 72 -1.27 5.37 -15.35
CA ASN A 72 -0.07 5.45 -16.17
C ASN A 72 0.24 4.11 -16.85
N ARG A 73 -0.05 4.01 -18.15
CA ARG A 73 0.21 2.83 -18.98
C ARG A 73 1.69 2.57 -19.30
N LYS A 74 2.59 3.53 -19.00
CA LYS A 74 4.03 3.37 -19.30
C LYS A 74 4.74 2.44 -18.34
N GLU A 75 4.16 2.21 -17.16
CA GLU A 75 4.78 1.46 -16.08
C GLU A 75 3.76 0.47 -15.50
N VAL A 76 4.22 -0.75 -15.25
CA VAL A 76 3.43 -1.78 -14.58
C VAL A 76 3.85 -1.81 -13.11
N ILE A 77 3.05 -1.21 -12.25
CA ILE A 77 3.41 -0.89 -10.86
C ILE A 77 3.05 -2.04 -9.92
N TYR A 78 1.92 -2.72 -10.13
CA TYR A 78 1.33 -3.64 -9.15
C TYR A 78 1.49 -5.12 -9.49
N LEU A 79 1.98 -5.47 -10.69
CA LEU A 79 2.17 -6.87 -11.11
C LEU A 79 3.05 -7.66 -10.14
N ALA A 80 4.11 -7.04 -9.62
CA ALA A 80 4.99 -7.70 -8.66
C ALA A 80 4.23 -8.14 -7.39
N ASN A 81 3.36 -7.28 -6.85
CA ASN A 81 2.51 -7.61 -5.71
C ASN A 81 1.60 -8.81 -6.00
N LYS A 82 1.00 -8.87 -7.20
CA LYS A 82 0.19 -10.01 -7.64
C LYS A 82 0.99 -11.31 -7.66
N LEU A 83 2.14 -11.31 -8.33
CA LEU A 83 2.99 -12.50 -8.47
C LEU A 83 3.53 -13.00 -7.12
N ILE A 84 3.93 -12.09 -6.22
CA ILE A 84 4.41 -12.44 -4.89
C ILE A 84 3.26 -13.01 -4.06
N SER A 85 2.09 -12.35 -4.06
CA SER A 85 0.90 -12.84 -3.37
C SER A 85 0.53 -14.26 -3.84
N ASP A 86 0.54 -14.54 -5.15
CA ASP A 86 0.20 -15.87 -5.67
C ASP A 86 1.15 -16.97 -5.19
N LYS A 87 2.44 -16.66 -5.08
CA LYS A 87 3.47 -17.62 -4.65
C LYS A 87 3.47 -17.87 -3.15
N LEU A 88 3.19 -16.84 -2.35
CA LEU A 88 3.36 -16.87 -0.90
C LEU A 88 2.03 -17.05 -0.14
N SER A 89 0.90 -16.63 -0.71
CA SER A 89 -0.41 -16.73 -0.06
C SER A 89 -0.74 -18.18 0.28
N GLY A 90 -1.08 -18.44 1.54
CA GLY A 90 -1.38 -19.78 2.07
C GLY A 90 -0.18 -20.52 2.67
N LYS A 91 1.05 -20.04 2.42
CA LYS A 91 2.28 -20.55 3.06
C LYS A 91 2.83 -19.59 4.10
N PHE A 92 2.70 -18.28 3.84
CA PHE A 92 3.19 -17.22 4.71
C PHE A 92 2.08 -16.20 4.99
N PRO A 93 2.14 -15.47 6.12
CA PRO A 93 1.18 -14.42 6.46
C PRO A 93 1.44 -13.16 5.62
N VAL A 94 1.12 -13.24 4.32
CA VAL A 94 1.20 -12.12 3.38
C VAL A 94 -0.19 -11.61 3.00
N VAL A 95 -0.28 -10.35 2.58
CA VAL A 95 -1.51 -9.77 2.07
C VAL A 95 -1.97 -10.53 0.82
N LYS A 96 -3.23 -10.99 0.84
CA LYS A 96 -3.83 -11.69 -0.30
C LYS A 96 -4.38 -10.70 -1.32
N VAL A 97 -3.88 -10.77 -2.54
CA VAL A 97 -4.49 -10.11 -3.71
C VAL A 97 -5.73 -10.89 -4.14
N VAL A 98 -6.86 -10.20 -4.25
CA VAL A 98 -8.16 -10.79 -4.63
C VAL A 98 -8.55 -10.49 -6.06
N ALA A 99 -8.09 -9.35 -6.60
CA ALA A 99 -8.25 -9.02 -8.01
C ALA A 99 -7.06 -8.18 -8.49
N TYR A 100 -6.72 -8.35 -9.76
CA TYR A 100 -5.71 -7.56 -10.46
C TYR A 100 -6.13 -7.43 -11.92
N ASP A 101 -5.94 -6.24 -12.48
CA ASP A 101 -6.10 -5.98 -13.91
C ASP A 101 -5.00 -5.02 -14.36
N ASN A 102 -4.47 -5.27 -15.56
CA ASN A 102 -3.43 -4.47 -16.18
C ASN A 102 -3.99 -3.85 -17.47
N PHE A 103 -4.95 -2.94 -17.33
CA PHE A 103 -5.62 -2.28 -18.44
C PHE A 103 -6.36 -3.21 -19.42
N GLU A 104 -6.73 -4.44 -19.01
CA GLU A 104 -7.45 -5.37 -19.88
C GLU A 104 -8.97 -5.19 -19.75
N LYS A 105 -9.46 -5.07 -18.52
CA LYS A 105 -10.91 -4.90 -18.21
C LYS A 105 -11.25 -3.48 -17.81
N THR A 106 -10.28 -2.73 -17.32
CA THR A 106 -10.44 -1.37 -16.82
C THR A 106 -9.53 -0.42 -17.58
N ASP A 107 -9.78 0.88 -17.45
CA ASP A 107 -8.88 1.91 -18.00
C ASP A 107 -7.61 2.13 -17.15
N TYR A 108 -7.38 1.25 -16.16
CA TYR A 108 -6.35 1.38 -15.14
C TYR A 108 -5.55 0.09 -14.98
N GLU A 109 -4.36 0.23 -14.41
CA GLU A 109 -3.80 -0.86 -13.62
C GLU A 109 -4.41 -0.77 -12.22
N ILE A 110 -5.11 -1.82 -11.81
CA ILE A 110 -5.82 -1.86 -10.53
C ILE A 110 -5.46 -3.15 -9.77
N LEU A 111 -5.18 -2.99 -8.49
CA LEU A 111 -4.87 -4.07 -7.57
C LEU A 111 -5.82 -3.99 -6.38
N VAL A 112 -6.58 -5.06 -6.14
CA VAL A 112 -7.46 -5.19 -4.98
C VAL A 112 -6.91 -6.26 -4.06
N MET A 113 -6.73 -5.90 -2.79
CA MET A 113 -6.17 -6.75 -1.75
C MET A 113 -7.11 -6.85 -0.56
N LYS A 114 -7.04 -7.96 0.18
CA LYS A 114 -7.64 -8.01 1.51
C LYS A 114 -6.93 -7.03 2.44
N ARG A 115 -7.70 -6.28 3.23
CA ARG A 115 -7.16 -5.46 4.30
C ARG A 115 -6.57 -6.37 5.37
N ALA A 116 -5.29 -6.19 5.67
CA ALA A 116 -4.67 -6.86 6.80
C ALA A 116 -4.94 -6.04 8.07
N PRO A 117 -5.58 -6.61 9.11
CA PRO A 117 -5.71 -5.94 10.38
C PRO A 117 -4.35 -5.92 11.08
N GLY A 118 -4.03 -4.81 11.75
CA GLY A 118 -2.82 -4.71 12.54
C GLY A 118 -2.35 -3.28 12.73
N THR A 119 -1.29 -3.16 13.53
CA THR A 119 -0.58 -1.91 13.78
C THR A 119 0.76 -1.99 13.06
N LEU A 120 1.09 -0.95 12.28
CA LEU A 120 2.41 -0.83 11.70
C LEU A 120 3.40 -0.51 12.82
N LEU A 121 4.44 -1.33 12.98
CA LEU A 121 5.55 -1.03 13.88
C LEU A 121 6.40 0.07 13.23
N LEU A 122 6.62 1.16 13.97
CA LEU A 122 7.53 2.23 13.59
C LEU A 122 8.78 2.17 14.50
N ASP A 123 9.61 3.21 14.48
CA ASP A 123 10.80 3.30 15.34
C ASP A 123 10.47 3.43 16.84
N ASP A 124 9.18 3.46 17.21
CA ASP A 124 8.67 3.42 18.58
C ASP A 124 8.80 2.04 19.24
N ILE A 125 9.36 1.05 18.54
CA ILE A 125 9.70 -0.27 19.10
C ILE A 125 10.57 -0.16 20.36
N PHE A 126 11.42 0.86 20.47
CA PHE A 126 12.28 1.09 21.63
C PHE A 126 11.52 1.54 22.88
N ASP A 127 10.29 2.05 22.71
CA ASP A 127 9.41 2.46 23.82
C ASP A 127 8.57 1.29 24.36
N LEU A 128 8.55 0.15 23.64
CA LEU A 128 7.94 -1.09 24.12
C LEU A 128 8.77 -1.69 25.27
N ASN A 129 8.11 -2.39 26.19
CA ASN A 129 8.86 -3.10 27.22
C ASN A 129 9.69 -4.27 26.61
N LEU A 130 10.79 -4.60 27.26
CA LEU A 130 11.75 -5.64 26.83
C LEU A 130 11.07 -6.98 26.47
N LYS A 131 10.04 -7.40 27.22
CA LYS A 131 9.34 -8.66 26.97
C LYS A 131 8.55 -8.65 25.66
N ILE A 132 7.94 -7.51 25.31
CA ILE A 132 7.23 -7.34 24.04
C ILE A 132 8.24 -7.27 22.88
N GLN A 133 9.34 -6.54 23.04
CA GLN A 133 10.42 -6.49 22.05
C GLN A 133 10.98 -7.89 21.76
N GLU A 134 11.34 -8.64 22.79
CA GLU A 134 11.83 -10.02 22.65
C GLU A 134 10.81 -10.93 21.94
N SER A 135 9.52 -10.75 22.24
CA SER A 135 8.46 -11.51 21.56
C SER A 135 8.34 -11.14 20.07
N LEU A 136 8.54 -9.88 19.70
CA LEU A 136 8.49 -9.42 18.30
C LEU A 136 9.68 -9.98 17.50
N PHE A 137 10.90 -9.93 18.04
CA PHE A 137 12.09 -10.48 17.36
C PHE A 137 12.07 -12.01 17.22
N ARG A 138 11.37 -12.72 18.11
CA ARG A 138 11.18 -14.18 17.97
C ARG A 138 10.19 -14.57 16.88
N GLN A 139 9.23 -13.71 16.53
CA GLN A 139 8.26 -13.98 15.46
C GLN A 139 8.89 -13.89 14.06
N SER A 140 10.07 -13.30 13.93
CA SER A 140 10.86 -13.24 12.68
C SER A 140 11.79 -14.45 12.45
N GLN A 141 11.75 -15.48 13.32
CA GLN A 141 12.45 -16.77 13.17
C GLN A 141 11.46 -17.89 12.82
#